data_AF-A0A529NUL0-F1
#
_entry.id   AF-A0A529NUL0-F1
#
_cell.length_a   1.000
_cell.length_b   1.000
_cell.length_c   1.000
_cell.angle_alpha   90.00
_cell.angle_beta   90.00
_cell.angle_gamma   90.00
#
_symmetry.space_group_name_H-M   'P 1'
#
loop_
_entity.id
_entity.type
_entity.pdbx_description
1 polymer ?
#
loop_
_entity_poly.entity_id
_entity_poly.type
_entity_poly.pdbx_seq_one_letter_code
_entity_poly.pdbx_strand_id
1 'polypeptide(L)'
;MGRTKTDNIPVDVYIQFVRSLFDNAHMLVIGTSCHAIVSLMVYWRNGQSVFLILAAALLGIGVWRYFSLRRFHRSGGEIRDAADATRWEREYILKGSLQGLLLGLFCFISIYVYSDSYAEIGALAITLGSLVTVVGRNYGSPRMVMIFAVTFVGPIAAALILRVDIPYVVLGLLIIPFMFIIKGSADHVRNVLFSA
;
A
#
# COMPACT_ATOMS: atom_id res chain seq x y z
N MET A 1 4.37 3.63 -35.81
CA MET A 1 3.41 4.75 -35.87
C MET A 1 2.40 4.53 -34.75
N GLY A 2 2.33 5.44 -33.78
CA GLY A 2 1.50 5.29 -32.58
C GLY A 2 2.15 5.94 -31.37
N ARG A 3 2.27 7.28 -31.37
CA ARG A 3 2.61 8.05 -30.16
C ARG A 3 1.47 7.84 -29.16
N THR A 4 1.72 7.15 -28.06
CA THR A 4 0.77 6.99 -26.96
C THR A 4 0.51 8.34 -26.31
N LYS A 5 -0.76 8.73 -26.29
CA LYS A 5 -1.32 10.05 -25.97
C LYS A 5 -1.40 10.32 -24.46
N THR A 6 -0.46 9.80 -23.66
CA THR A 6 -0.57 9.73 -22.18
C THR A 6 0.54 10.45 -21.41
N ASP A 7 1.29 11.34 -22.05
CA ASP A 7 2.49 11.92 -21.42
C ASP A 7 2.34 13.35 -20.87
N ASN A 8 1.15 13.96 -20.92
CA ASN A 8 0.90 15.20 -20.18
C ASN A 8 -0.54 15.23 -19.67
N ILE A 9 -0.78 14.63 -18.50
CA ILE A 9 -1.95 15.02 -17.70
C ILE A 9 -1.82 16.53 -17.47
N PRO A 10 -2.86 17.35 -17.72
CA PRO A 10 -2.80 18.78 -17.44
C PRO A 10 -2.35 19.01 -15.99
N VAL A 11 -1.48 20.00 -15.78
CA VAL A 11 -0.88 20.27 -14.46
C VAL A 11 -1.95 20.43 -13.38
N ASP A 12 -3.07 21.07 -13.71
CA ASP A 12 -4.20 21.26 -12.79
C ASP A 12 -4.85 19.94 -12.37
N VAL A 13 -4.97 18.98 -13.30
CA VAL A 13 -5.51 17.65 -13.02
C VAL A 13 -4.55 16.85 -12.13
N TYR A 14 -3.24 16.96 -12.37
CA TYR A 14 -2.23 16.35 -11.49
C TYR A 14 -2.26 16.96 -10.08
N ILE A 15 -2.35 18.28 -9.95
CA ILE A 15 -2.47 18.97 -8.67
C ILE A 15 -3.72 18.51 -7.91
N GLN A 16 -4.87 18.44 -8.57
CA GLN A 16 -6.11 17.94 -7.97
C GLN A 16 -6.00 16.48 -7.53
N PHE A 17 -5.37 15.63 -8.34
CA PHE A 17 -5.08 14.25 -7.96
C PHE A 17 -4.24 14.20 -6.68
N VAL A 18 -3.12 14.92 -6.61
CA VAL A 18 -2.27 14.91 -5.42
C VAL A 18 -3.03 15.42 -4.19
N ARG A 19 -3.84 16.48 -4.33
CA ARG A 19 -4.69 16.98 -3.26
C ARG A 19 -5.65 15.90 -2.75
N SER A 20 -6.30 15.17 -3.65
CA SER A 20 -7.27 14.12 -3.31
C SER A 20 -6.69 12.97 -2.48
N LEU A 21 -5.37 12.73 -2.55
CA LEU A 21 -4.69 11.71 -1.74
C LEU A 21 -4.86 11.96 -0.24
N PHE A 22 -5.01 13.23 0.16
CA PHE A 22 -5.07 13.66 1.55
C PHE A 22 -6.51 13.76 2.10
N ASP A 23 -7.55 13.81 1.28
CA ASP A 23 -8.93 14.16 1.70
C ASP A 23 -9.63 13.19 2.68
N ASN A 24 -9.12 11.97 2.87
CA ASN A 24 -9.84 10.93 3.62
C ASN A 24 -9.00 10.32 4.75
N ALA A 25 -8.75 11.12 5.79
CA ALA A 25 -8.00 10.67 6.96
C ALA A 25 -8.68 9.52 7.73
N HIS A 26 -10.01 9.43 7.69
CA HIS A 26 -10.78 8.39 8.37
C HIS A 26 -10.45 6.98 7.86
N MET A 27 -10.35 6.80 6.54
CA MET A 27 -9.97 5.50 5.94
C MET A 27 -8.57 5.06 6.36
N LEU A 28 -7.63 6.01 6.48
CA LEU A 28 -6.28 5.73 6.95
C LEU A 28 -6.29 5.25 8.40
N VAL A 29 -7.08 5.89 9.28
CA VAL A 29 -7.19 5.50 10.68
C VAL A 29 -7.78 4.10 10.80
N ILE A 30 -8.89 3.82 10.10
CA ILE A 30 -9.52 2.48 10.10
C ILE A 30 -8.51 1.42 9.65
N GLY A 31 -7.84 1.63 8.51
CA GLY A 31 -6.85 0.70 8.00
C GLY A 31 -5.70 0.46 8.99
N THR A 32 -5.14 1.54 9.53
CA THR A 32 -4.05 1.48 10.54
C THR A 32 -4.48 0.71 11.79
N SER A 33 -5.69 0.96 12.28
CA SER A 33 -6.24 0.24 13.43
C SER A 33 -6.34 -1.25 13.14
N CYS A 34 -6.86 -1.64 11.96
CA CYS A 34 -6.92 -3.05 11.60
C CYS A 34 -5.53 -3.70 11.48
N HIS A 35 -4.54 -3.01 10.89
CA HIS A 35 -3.16 -3.51 10.81
C HIS A 35 -2.55 -3.78 12.19
N ALA A 36 -2.72 -2.84 13.12
CA ALA A 36 -2.21 -2.95 14.48
C ALA A 36 -2.94 -4.03 15.28
N ILE A 37 -4.28 -4.09 15.20
CA ILE A 37 -5.10 -5.05 15.93
C ILE A 37 -4.76 -6.48 15.50
N VAL A 38 -4.71 -6.76 14.19
CA VAL A 38 -4.40 -8.12 13.71
C VAL A 38 -3.00 -8.55 14.17
N SER A 39 -2.00 -7.67 14.04
CA SER A 39 -0.64 -7.97 14.49
C SER A 39 -0.57 -8.22 16.01
N LEU A 40 -1.32 -7.45 16.80
CA LEU A 40 -1.42 -7.64 18.25
C LEU A 40 -2.13 -8.95 18.62
N MET A 41 -3.17 -9.34 17.88
CA MET A 41 -3.86 -10.61 18.10
C MET A 41 -2.99 -11.81 17.76
N VAL A 42 -2.13 -11.70 16.74
CA VAL A 42 -1.12 -12.73 16.47
C VAL A 42 -0.14 -12.86 17.64
N TYR A 43 0.37 -11.74 18.17
CA TYR A 43 1.22 -11.76 19.35
C TYR A 43 0.52 -12.41 20.55
N TRP A 44 -0.73 -12.02 20.84
CA TRP A 44 -1.51 -12.63 21.91
C TRP A 44 -1.58 -14.15 21.74
N ARG A 45 -1.83 -14.61 20.50
CA ARG A 45 -2.05 -16.02 20.21
C ARG A 45 -0.79 -16.87 20.36
N ASN A 46 0.36 -16.43 19.84
CA ASN A 46 1.57 -17.26 19.74
C ASN A 46 2.75 -16.79 20.60
N GLY A 47 2.63 -15.64 21.28
CA GLY A 47 3.63 -15.09 22.20
C GLY A 47 4.90 -14.54 21.53
N GLN A 48 5.00 -14.54 20.20
CA GLN A 48 6.22 -14.13 19.50
C GLN A 48 6.33 -12.60 19.47
N SER A 49 7.29 -12.04 20.21
CA SER A 49 7.47 -10.60 20.40
C SER A 49 7.66 -9.80 19.10
N VAL A 50 8.12 -10.44 18.02
CA VAL A 50 8.21 -9.83 16.70
C VAL A 50 6.87 -9.24 16.23
N PHE A 51 5.74 -9.89 16.53
CA PHE A 51 4.43 -9.40 16.13
C PHE A 51 3.96 -8.21 16.97
N LEU A 52 4.42 -8.10 18.22
CA LEU A 52 4.20 -6.90 19.03
C LEU A 52 5.00 -5.71 18.47
N ILE A 53 6.25 -5.95 18.06
CA ILE A 53 7.09 -4.92 17.40
C ILE A 53 6.44 -4.48 16.08
N LEU A 54 5.96 -5.42 15.26
CA LEU A 54 5.25 -5.11 14.03
C LEU A 54 3.96 -4.33 14.28
N ALA A 55 3.17 -4.70 15.30
CA ALA A 55 1.97 -3.96 15.68
C ALA A 55 2.29 -2.50 16.04
N ALA A 56 3.31 -2.29 16.87
CA ALA A 56 3.76 -0.95 17.27
C ALA A 56 4.31 -0.15 16.06
N ALA A 57 5.08 -0.79 15.18
CA ALA A 57 5.63 -0.14 13.99
C ALA A 57 4.55 0.25 12.98
N LEU A 58 3.58 -0.65 12.71
CA LEU A 58 2.45 -0.38 11.82
C LEU A 58 1.57 0.76 12.36
N LEU A 59 1.27 0.74 13.66
CA LEU A 59 0.56 1.83 14.32
C LEU A 59 1.35 3.15 14.24
N GLY A 60 2.65 3.10 14.53
CA GLY A 60 3.54 4.27 14.49
C GLY A 60 3.58 4.92 13.10
N ILE A 61 3.71 4.14 12.04
CA ILE A 61 3.66 4.68 10.66
C ILE A 61 2.28 5.24 10.35
N GLY A 62 1.19 4.57 10.72
CA GLY A 62 -0.14 5.07 10.47
C GLY A 62 -0.42 6.40 11.19
N VAL A 63 0.05 6.54 12.44
CA VAL A 63 0.02 7.81 13.18
C VAL A 63 0.87 8.88 12.49
N TRP A 64 2.07 8.54 12.03
CA TRP A 64 2.91 9.46 11.27
C TRP A 64 2.26 9.93 9.97
N ARG A 65 1.58 9.02 9.25
CA ARG A 65 0.78 9.35 8.07
C ARG A 65 -0.41 10.23 8.42
N TYR A 66 -1.11 9.95 9.51
CA TYR A 66 -2.23 10.78 9.96
C TYR A 66 -1.79 12.22 10.25
N PHE A 67 -0.67 12.41 10.94
CA PHE A 67 -0.11 13.75 11.15
C PHE A 67 0.31 14.42 9.84
N SER A 68 0.79 13.67 8.85
CA SER A 68 1.06 14.18 7.50
C SER A 68 -0.20 14.76 6.85
N LEU A 69 -1.30 14.01 6.89
CA LEU A 69 -2.60 14.45 6.37
C LEU A 69 -3.10 15.68 7.13
N ARG A 70 -3.01 15.66 8.47
CA ARG A 70 -3.43 16.80 9.29
C ARG A 70 -2.58 18.04 9.01
N ARG A 71 -1.27 17.89 8.78
CA ARG A 71 -0.37 18.99 8.42
C ARG A 71 -0.76 19.62 7.09
N PHE A 72 -1.09 18.80 6.09
CA PHE A 72 -1.57 19.28 4.79
C PHE A 72 -2.86 20.11 4.90
N HIS A 73 -3.85 19.64 5.66
CA HIS A 73 -5.08 20.42 5.86
C HIS A 73 -4.86 21.69 6.68
N ARG A 74 -3.98 21.64 7.69
CA ARG A 74 -3.65 22.81 8.51
C ARG A 74 -2.92 23.91 7.73
N SER A 75 -2.20 23.57 6.67
CA SER A 75 -1.58 24.55 5.78
C SER A 75 -2.54 25.12 4.73
N GLY A 76 -3.85 24.92 4.87
CA GLY A 76 -4.88 25.37 3.94
C GLY A 76 -5.21 24.37 2.83
N GLY A 77 -4.49 23.24 2.74
CA GLY A 77 -4.72 22.23 1.69
C GLY A 77 -4.48 22.75 0.26
N GLU A 78 -3.74 23.84 0.13
CA GLU A 78 -3.38 24.44 -1.16
C GLU A 78 -2.07 23.86 -1.66
N ILE A 79 -2.06 23.46 -2.94
CA ILE A 79 -0.88 23.04 -3.68
C ILE A 79 -0.67 24.09 -4.76
N ARG A 80 0.44 24.83 -4.69
CA ARG A 80 0.63 26.07 -5.46
C ARG A 80 1.02 25.83 -6.91
N ASP A 81 1.86 24.83 -7.14
CA ASP A 81 2.42 24.51 -8.43
C ASP A 81 2.74 23.01 -8.55
N ALA A 82 3.19 22.60 -9.74
CA ALA A 82 3.56 21.22 -10.01
C ALA A 82 4.73 20.73 -9.12
N ALA A 83 5.67 21.61 -8.76
CA ALA A 83 6.83 21.23 -7.96
C ALA A 83 6.43 20.91 -6.50
N ASP A 84 5.52 21.69 -5.95
CA ASP A 84 4.91 21.46 -4.64
C ASP A 84 4.07 20.19 -4.64
N ALA A 85 3.27 19.96 -5.69
CA ALA A 85 2.51 18.71 -5.88
C ALA A 85 3.44 17.48 -5.85
N THR A 86 4.56 17.53 -6.58
CA THR A 86 5.54 16.44 -6.59
C THR A 86 6.18 16.21 -5.22
N ARG A 87 6.39 17.25 -4.40
CA ARG A 87 6.93 17.09 -3.04
C ARG A 87 5.94 16.35 -2.14
N TRP A 88 4.67 16.75 -2.18
CA TRP A 88 3.61 16.08 -1.42
C TRP A 88 3.38 14.64 -1.89
N GLU A 89 3.39 14.41 -3.20
CA GLU A 89 3.29 13.05 -3.77
C GLU A 89 4.45 12.17 -3.29
N ARG A 90 5.69 12.66 -3.34
CA ARG A 90 6.86 11.89 -2.87
C ARG A 90 6.78 11.55 -1.40
N GLU A 91 6.36 12.49 -0.55
CA GLU A 91 6.17 12.22 0.88
C GLU A 91 5.06 11.19 1.12
N TYR A 92 3.96 11.28 0.36
CA TYR A 92 2.88 10.30 0.41
C TYR A 92 3.36 8.90 0.00
N ILE A 93 4.08 8.81 -1.13
CA ILE A 93 4.67 7.57 -1.63
C ILE A 93 5.62 6.99 -0.58
N LEU A 94 6.54 7.78 -0.03
CA LEU A 94 7.53 7.29 0.94
C LEU A 94 6.85 6.63 2.15
N LYS A 95 5.92 7.34 2.79
CA LYS A 95 5.23 6.83 3.98
C LYS A 95 4.32 5.65 3.66
N GLY A 96 3.63 5.70 2.52
CA GLY A 96 2.80 4.59 2.05
C GLY A 96 3.60 3.34 1.70
N SER A 97 4.77 3.51 1.10
CA SER A 97 5.68 2.42 0.76
C SER A 97 6.23 1.75 2.00
N LEU A 98 6.58 2.54 3.02
CA LEU A 98 7.08 2.00 4.29
C LEU A 98 6.00 1.21 5.05
N GLN A 99 4.75 1.71 5.07
CA GLN A 99 3.62 0.94 5.62
C GLN A 99 3.38 -0.35 4.83
N GLY A 100 3.41 -0.27 3.51
CA GLY A 100 3.26 -1.44 2.64
C GLY A 100 4.34 -2.49 2.86
N LEU A 101 5.59 -2.05 2.99
CA LEU A 101 6.71 -2.93 3.27
C LEU A 101 6.58 -3.60 4.64
N LEU A 102 6.14 -2.87 5.68
CA LEU A 102 5.89 -3.48 6.99
C LEU A 102 4.76 -4.52 6.94
N LEU A 103 3.69 -4.28 6.18
CA LEU A 103 2.63 -5.28 5.98
C LEU A 103 3.12 -6.49 5.20
N GLY A 104 3.91 -6.27 4.14
CA GLY A 104 4.56 -7.34 3.40
C GLY A 104 5.49 -8.15 4.32
N LEU A 105 6.29 -7.50 5.16
CA LEU A 105 7.14 -8.17 6.15
C LEU A 105 6.34 -8.91 7.21
N PHE A 106 5.20 -8.37 7.65
CA PHE A 106 4.30 -9.08 8.54
C PHE A 106 3.80 -10.37 7.88
N CYS A 107 3.38 -10.34 6.62
CA CYS A 107 3.06 -11.55 5.86
C CYS A 107 4.26 -12.48 5.72
N PHE A 108 5.44 -11.95 5.41
CA PHE A 108 6.65 -12.76 5.26
C PHE A 108 6.97 -13.53 6.54
N ILE A 109 6.95 -12.85 7.67
CA ILE A 109 7.25 -13.45 8.98
C ILE A 109 6.18 -14.48 9.35
N SER A 110 4.90 -14.18 9.12
CA SER A 110 3.81 -15.13 9.35
C SER A 110 3.91 -16.37 8.46
N ILE A 111 4.30 -16.22 7.18
CA ILE A 111 4.36 -17.34 6.24
C ILE A 111 5.64 -18.15 6.42
N TYR A 112 6.80 -17.50 6.53
CA TYR A 112 8.09 -18.18 6.43
C TYR A 112 8.75 -18.47 7.79
N VAL A 113 8.63 -17.55 8.75
CA VAL A 113 9.36 -17.66 10.04
C VAL A 113 8.52 -18.35 11.11
N TYR A 114 7.28 -17.90 11.30
CA TYR A 114 6.36 -18.42 12.31
C TYR A 114 5.05 -18.83 11.65
N SER A 115 5.07 -19.99 11.00
CA SER A 115 3.97 -20.57 10.20
C SER A 115 2.74 -20.95 11.03
N ASP A 116 2.12 -19.95 11.63
CA ASP A 116 0.90 -20.04 12.39
C ASP A 116 -0.28 -19.69 11.48
N SER A 117 -1.25 -20.59 11.33
CA SER A 117 -2.33 -20.41 10.35
C SER A 117 -3.17 -19.15 10.58
N TYR A 118 -3.37 -18.73 11.84
CA TYR A 118 -4.06 -17.47 12.12
C TYR A 118 -3.23 -16.26 11.70
N ALA A 119 -1.91 -16.29 11.96
CA ALA A 119 -1.00 -15.24 11.53
C ALA A 119 -0.96 -15.10 10.01
N GLU A 120 -0.89 -16.23 9.29
CA GLU A 120 -0.91 -16.26 7.82
C GLU A 120 -2.22 -15.70 7.27
N ILE A 121 -3.37 -16.20 7.73
CA ILE A 121 -4.69 -15.76 7.27
C ILE A 121 -4.91 -14.28 7.59
N GLY A 122 -4.61 -13.85 8.83
CA GLY A 122 -4.79 -12.47 9.26
C GLY A 122 -3.92 -11.49 8.48
N ALA A 123 -2.63 -11.82 8.31
CA ALA A 123 -1.70 -10.98 7.56
C ALA A 123 -2.08 -10.86 6.08
N LEU A 124 -2.43 -11.98 5.44
CA LEU A 124 -2.87 -11.99 4.04
C LEU A 124 -4.18 -11.22 3.87
N ALA A 125 -5.20 -11.46 4.72
CA ALA A 125 -6.50 -10.80 4.61
C ALA A 125 -6.38 -9.28 4.70
N ILE A 126 -5.62 -8.76 5.67
CA ILE A 126 -5.47 -7.32 5.85
C ILE A 126 -4.62 -6.68 4.75
N THR A 127 -3.65 -7.42 4.22
CA THR A 127 -2.83 -6.96 3.09
C THR A 127 -3.64 -6.88 1.81
N LEU A 128 -4.44 -7.91 1.50
CA LEU A 128 -5.34 -7.92 0.34
C LEU A 128 -6.41 -6.83 0.44
N GLY A 129 -7.03 -6.65 1.61
CA GLY A 129 -7.99 -5.56 1.83
C GLY A 129 -7.36 -4.18 1.62
N SER A 130 -6.09 -4.01 1.99
CA SER A 130 -5.36 -2.76 1.77
C SER A 130 -5.09 -2.48 0.28
N LEU A 131 -4.84 -3.52 -0.53
CA LEU A 131 -4.62 -3.36 -1.97
C LEU A 131 -5.84 -2.80 -2.71
N VAL A 132 -7.06 -3.08 -2.23
CA VAL A 132 -8.29 -2.47 -2.77
C VAL A 132 -8.22 -0.95 -2.64
N THR A 133 -7.76 -0.45 -1.49
CA THR A 133 -7.56 0.99 -1.28
C THR A 133 -6.43 1.55 -2.13
N VAL A 134 -5.40 0.73 -2.45
CA VAL A 134 -4.31 1.14 -3.34
C VAL A 134 -4.85 1.47 -4.72
N VAL A 135 -5.64 0.56 -5.31
CA VAL A 135 -6.28 0.75 -6.62
C VAL A 135 -7.22 1.95 -6.59
N GLY A 136 -8.12 2.02 -5.59
CA GLY A 136 -9.16 3.04 -5.55
C GLY A 136 -8.68 4.46 -5.26
N ARG A 137 -7.53 4.64 -4.58
CA ARG A 137 -7.05 5.97 -4.16
C ARG A 137 -5.86 6.49 -4.93
N ASN A 138 -5.05 5.59 -5.50
CA ASN A 138 -3.76 5.96 -6.09
C ASN A 138 -3.74 5.78 -7.62
N TYR A 139 -4.88 5.44 -8.25
CA TYR A 139 -4.98 5.21 -9.69
C TYR A 139 -4.44 6.36 -10.54
N GLY A 140 -4.47 7.60 -10.05
CA GLY A 140 -3.94 8.76 -10.78
C GLY A 140 -2.43 8.72 -11.01
N SER A 141 -1.67 7.88 -10.28
CA SER A 141 -0.23 7.71 -10.43
C SER A 141 0.13 6.23 -10.59
N PRO A 142 0.32 5.72 -11.83
CA PRO A 142 0.71 4.32 -12.07
C PRO A 142 2.02 3.95 -11.39
N ARG A 143 2.94 4.91 -11.25
CA ARG A 143 4.19 4.73 -10.52
C ARG A 143 3.92 4.46 -9.05
N MET A 144 3.05 5.23 -8.41
CA MET A 144 2.68 5.02 -7.01
C MET A 144 2.04 3.65 -6.80
N VAL A 145 1.10 3.27 -7.68
CA VAL A 145 0.42 1.96 -7.62
C VAL A 145 1.43 0.82 -7.72
N MET A 146 2.37 0.90 -8.67
CA MET A 146 3.40 -0.13 -8.82
C MET A 146 4.29 -0.22 -7.58
N ILE A 147 4.74 0.92 -7.04
CA ILE A 147 5.56 0.92 -5.82
C ILE A 147 4.80 0.25 -4.67
N PHE A 148 3.53 0.59 -4.47
CA PHE A 148 2.71 -0.03 -3.41
C PHE A 148 2.45 -1.51 -3.69
N ALA A 149 2.18 -1.92 -4.93
CA ALA A 149 2.04 -3.34 -5.25
C ALA A 149 3.32 -4.10 -4.87
N VAL A 150 4.49 -3.60 -5.26
CA VAL A 150 5.77 -4.24 -4.94
C VAL A 150 6.01 -4.30 -3.42
N THR A 151 5.76 -3.23 -2.66
CA THR A 151 6.03 -3.25 -1.22
C THR A 151 5.06 -4.13 -0.43
N PHE A 152 3.78 -4.19 -0.83
CA PHE A 152 2.77 -5.01 -0.15
C PHE A 152 2.94 -6.50 -0.46
N VAL A 153 3.09 -6.87 -1.73
CA VAL A 153 3.07 -8.29 -2.14
C VAL A 153 4.43 -8.87 -2.51
N GLY A 154 5.45 -8.03 -2.75
CA GLY A 154 6.82 -8.51 -3.02
C GLY A 154 7.39 -9.37 -1.89
N PRO A 155 7.30 -8.95 -0.62
CA PRO A 155 7.71 -9.80 0.50
C PRO A 155 6.90 -11.10 0.60
N ILE A 156 5.61 -11.12 0.23
CA ILE A 156 4.80 -12.33 0.21
C ILE A 156 5.35 -13.33 -0.82
N ALA A 157 5.64 -12.85 -2.04
CA ALA A 157 6.24 -13.67 -3.09
C ALA A 157 7.57 -14.28 -2.62
N ALA A 158 8.41 -13.47 -1.98
CA ALA A 158 9.68 -13.94 -1.42
C ALA A 158 9.47 -15.03 -0.35
N ALA A 159 8.54 -14.82 0.59
CA ALA A 159 8.26 -15.78 1.66
C ALA A 159 7.81 -17.15 1.12
N LEU A 160 6.95 -17.13 0.10
CA LEU A 160 6.43 -18.33 -0.55
C LEU A 160 7.50 -19.06 -1.36
N ILE A 161 8.31 -18.34 -2.16
CA ILE A 161 9.40 -18.94 -2.95
C ILE A 161 10.47 -19.56 -2.04
N LEU A 162 10.79 -18.90 -0.92
CA LEU A 162 11.80 -19.39 0.02
C LEU A 162 11.40 -20.65 0.77
N ARG A 163 10.14 -21.10 0.72
CA ARG A 163 9.74 -22.41 1.27
C ARG A 163 10.39 -23.59 0.53
N VAL A 164 10.85 -23.40 -0.70
CA VAL A 164 11.51 -24.42 -1.56
C VAL A 164 10.63 -25.64 -1.89
N ASP A 165 9.37 -25.64 -1.47
CA ASP A 165 8.38 -26.65 -1.85
C ASP A 165 7.62 -26.20 -3.11
N ILE A 166 7.44 -27.10 -4.06
CA ILE A 166 6.96 -26.79 -5.42
C ILE A 166 5.62 -26.04 -5.39
N PRO A 167 4.59 -26.46 -4.63
CA PRO A 167 3.33 -25.73 -4.54
C PRO A 167 3.51 -24.30 -4.03
N TYR A 168 4.35 -24.08 -3.01
CA TYR A 168 4.61 -22.74 -2.47
C TYR A 168 5.40 -21.86 -3.44
N VAL A 169 6.37 -22.43 -4.16
CA VAL A 169 7.10 -21.71 -5.22
C VAL A 169 6.15 -21.25 -6.32
N VAL A 170 5.24 -22.12 -6.77
CA VAL A 170 4.21 -21.75 -7.76
C VAL A 170 3.32 -20.62 -7.23
N LEU A 171 2.86 -20.69 -5.98
CA LEU A 171 2.09 -19.61 -5.36
C LEU A 171 2.85 -18.29 -5.33
N GLY A 172 4.14 -18.32 -4.99
CA GLY A 172 4.99 -17.13 -4.98
C GLY A 172 5.19 -16.53 -6.37
N LEU A 173 5.35 -17.36 -7.40
CA LEU A 173 5.43 -16.89 -8.79
C LEU A 173 4.12 -16.28 -9.29
N LEU A 174 2.96 -16.79 -8.84
CA LEU A 174 1.64 -16.24 -9.16
C LEU A 174 1.38 -14.83 -8.57
N ILE A 175 2.19 -14.38 -7.61
CA ILE A 175 2.13 -13.00 -7.13
C ILE A 175 2.61 -12.01 -8.21
N ILE A 176 3.50 -12.42 -9.12
CA ILE A 176 3.99 -11.57 -10.21
C ILE A 176 2.84 -11.14 -11.15
N PRO A 177 2.05 -12.04 -11.76
CA PRO A 177 0.88 -11.63 -12.54
C PRO A 177 -0.15 -10.86 -11.71
N PHE A 178 -0.30 -11.16 -10.41
CA PHE A 178 -1.17 -10.39 -9.52
C PHE A 178 -0.75 -8.92 -9.40
N MET A 179 0.56 -8.60 -9.35
CA MET A 179 1.05 -7.22 -9.41
C MET A 179 0.60 -6.49 -10.69
N PHE A 180 0.63 -7.18 -11.83
CA PHE A 180 0.15 -6.61 -13.09
C PHE A 180 -1.37 -6.38 -13.08
N ILE A 181 -2.15 -7.25 -12.43
CA ILE A 181 -3.60 -7.08 -12.25
C ILE A 181 -3.90 -5.84 -11.40
N ILE A 182 -3.15 -5.62 -10.31
CA ILE A 182 -3.31 -4.43 -9.46
C ILE A 182 -3.06 -3.16 -10.29
N LYS A 183 -1.95 -3.12 -11.03
CA LYS A 183 -1.63 -2.00 -11.93
C LYS A 183 -2.70 -1.80 -12.99
N GLY A 184 -3.09 -2.86 -13.69
CA GLY A 184 -4.08 -2.81 -14.76
C GLY A 184 -5.45 -2.35 -14.29
N SER A 185 -5.88 -2.80 -13.11
CA SER A 185 -7.13 -2.34 -12.48
C SER A 185 -7.09 -0.84 -12.17
N ALA A 186 -5.97 -0.35 -11.66
CA ALA A 186 -5.80 1.07 -11.38
C ALA A 186 -5.75 1.91 -12.68
N ASP A 187 -5.01 1.44 -13.69
CA ASP A 187 -4.98 2.07 -15.01
C ASP A 187 -6.38 2.13 -15.64
N HIS A 188 -7.19 1.09 -15.46
CA HIS A 188 -8.57 1.08 -15.94
C HIS A 188 -9.43 2.15 -15.26
N VAL A 189 -9.41 2.24 -13.93
CA VAL A 189 -10.12 3.30 -13.18
C VAL A 189 -9.66 4.69 -13.62
N ARG A 190 -8.34 4.87 -13.76
CA ARG A 190 -7.74 6.10 -14.27
C ARG A 190 -8.26 6.49 -15.64
N ASN A 191 -8.30 5.54 -16.58
CA ASN A 191 -8.72 5.80 -17.94
C ASN A 191 -10.20 6.17 -18.01
N VAL A 192 -11.08 5.45 -17.30
CA VAL A 192 -12.51 5.75 -17.26
C VAL A 192 -12.74 7.19 -16.78
N LEU A 193 -12.10 7.58 -15.67
CA LEU A 193 -12.29 8.91 -15.07
C LEU A 193 -11.68 10.06 -15.89
N PHE A 194 -10.61 9.83 -16.63
CA PHE A 194 -10.01 10.85 -17.50
C PHE A 194 -10.56 10.85 -18.93
N SER A 195 -11.41 9.88 -19.28
CA SER A 195 -12.10 9.81 -20.57
C SER A 195 -13.55 10.27 -20.53
N ALA A 196 -14.10 10.47 -19.33
CA ALA A 196 -15.45 11.00 -19.08
C ALA A 196 -15.45 12.53 -19.11
#